data_AF-A0A2V6CZY3-F1
#
_entry.id   AF-A0A2V6CZY3-F1
#
_cell.length_a   1.000
_cell.length_b   1.000
_cell.length_c   1.000
_cell.angle_alpha   90.00
_cell.angle_beta   90.00
_cell.angle_gamma   90.00
#
_symmetry.space_group_name_H-M   'P 1'
#
loop_
_entity.id
_entity.type
_entity.pdbx_description
1 polymer ?
#
loop_
_entity_poly.entity_id
_entity_poly.type
_entity_poly.pdbx_seq_one_letter_code
_entity_poly.pdbx_strand_id
1 'polypeptide(L)'
;MASEPSSLTDSRLAALCAEAARDAVVENERHFDEITRRARDRFLARDWRGSFDDSRERLRLYSLILDSLTNRTCELMADRLDHRSIWKATKAAYSALIAKSDRWEIAESFFNSLTRRIFATEGVNQAIEFVDTDFDVSASEQHEIARTYSGGTVTKLITELLTDESVGGFVAEHWRNLRESVELAAKRLDAALSGADRIEIIRAVFYRGRGAYIVGRALRGDTPVSIAFALSHPDESDLILDALLIGEADLAILFSFTRAYFRVDAPCPFAFVRWLRDLMPGKRLADLYNAIGYNRHAKTEFYRDFVHQLQNSNDRFVQA
;
A
#
# COMPACT_ATOMS: atom_id res chain seq x y z
N MET A 1 32.60 -46.68 5.36
CA MET A 1 31.25 -46.27 5.74
C MET A 1 31.18 -44.75 5.61
N ALA A 2 30.69 -44.26 4.48
CA ALA A 2 30.43 -42.84 4.32
C ALA A 2 29.21 -42.48 5.18
N SER A 3 29.34 -41.48 6.04
CA SER A 3 28.22 -40.96 6.83
C SER A 3 27.14 -40.46 5.88
N GLU A 4 25.95 -41.05 5.92
CA GLU A 4 24.77 -40.45 5.30
C GLU A 4 24.64 -39.01 5.83
N PRO A 5 24.43 -38.00 4.97
CA PRO A 5 24.13 -36.67 5.45
C PRO A 5 22.87 -36.76 6.32
N SER A 6 23.01 -36.42 7.60
CA SER A 6 21.91 -36.36 8.57
C SER A 6 20.71 -35.66 7.92
N SER A 7 19.69 -36.44 7.54
CA SER A 7 18.49 -35.88 6.93
C SER A 7 17.84 -34.91 7.92
N LEU A 8 17.54 -33.69 7.46
CA LEU A 8 16.87 -32.69 8.29
C LEU A 8 15.52 -33.25 8.75
N THR A 9 15.22 -33.14 10.05
CA THR A 9 13.88 -33.46 10.56
C THR A 9 12.84 -32.55 9.89
N ASP A 10 11.60 -33.03 9.77
CA ASP A 10 10.51 -32.25 9.17
C ASP A 10 10.30 -30.90 9.87
N SER A 11 10.48 -30.85 11.19
CA SER A 11 10.42 -29.63 12.00
C SER A 11 11.54 -28.64 11.67
N ARG A 12 12.78 -29.11 11.47
CA ARG A 12 13.91 -28.26 11.05
C ARG A 12 13.73 -27.77 9.62
N LEU A 13 13.24 -28.64 8.73
CA LEU A 13 12.95 -28.27 7.35
C LEU A 13 11.85 -27.20 7.27
N ALA A 14 10.78 -27.35 8.05
CA ALA A 14 9.71 -26.36 8.15
C ALA A 14 10.22 -25.00 8.64
N ALA A 15 11.06 -24.98 9.67
CA ALA A 15 11.66 -23.76 10.18
C ALA A 15 12.53 -23.06 9.12
N LEU A 16 13.40 -23.80 8.42
CA LEU A 16 14.24 -23.26 7.35
C LEU A 16 13.41 -22.68 6.19
N CYS A 17 12.31 -23.34 5.81
CA CYS A 17 11.42 -22.83 4.77
C CYS A 17 10.68 -21.56 5.22
N ALA A 18 10.28 -21.49 6.50
CA ALA A 18 9.64 -20.31 7.07
C ALA A 18 10.62 -19.12 7.12
N GLU A 19 11.86 -19.35 7.54
CA GLU A 19 12.92 -18.35 7.53
C GLU A 19 13.20 -17.83 6.12
N ALA A 20 13.35 -18.73 5.14
CA ALA A 20 13.55 -18.36 3.74
C ALA A 20 12.38 -17.53 3.19
N ALA A 21 11.14 -17.89 3.52
CA ALA A 21 9.97 -17.11 3.13
C ALA A 21 9.94 -15.72 3.78
N ARG A 22 10.35 -15.61 5.05
CA ARG A 22 10.43 -14.33 5.76
C ARG A 22 11.52 -13.45 5.18
N ASP A 23 12.69 -14.00 4.89
CA ASP A 23 13.80 -13.28 4.27
C ASP A 23 13.42 -12.75 2.88
N ALA A 24 12.71 -13.56 2.08
CA ALA A 24 12.21 -13.13 0.78
C ALA A 24 11.18 -11.98 0.89
N VAL A 25 10.31 -11.99 1.90
CA VAL A 25 9.40 -10.85 2.15
C VAL A 25 10.18 -9.58 2.47
N VAL A 26 11.14 -9.66 3.38
CA VAL A 26 12.00 -8.52 3.75
C VAL A 26 12.77 -7.99 2.54
N GLU A 27 13.27 -8.87 1.68
CA GLU A 27 13.93 -8.48 0.43
C GLU A 27 12.96 -7.77 -0.52
N ASN A 28 11.74 -8.28 -0.68
CA ASN A 28 10.72 -7.67 -1.52
C ASN A 28 10.32 -6.29 -1.01
N GLU A 29 10.09 -6.17 0.29
CA GLU A 29 9.77 -4.91 0.95
C GLU A 29 10.87 -3.86 0.76
N ARG A 30 12.13 -4.23 1.01
CA ARG A 30 13.27 -3.32 0.84
C ARG A 30 13.34 -2.77 -0.59
N HIS A 31 13.28 -3.65 -1.59
CA HIS A 31 13.34 -3.21 -3.00
C HIS A 31 12.10 -2.40 -3.41
N PHE A 32 10.93 -2.77 -2.92
CA PHE A 32 9.69 -2.05 -3.18
C PHE A 32 9.76 -0.61 -2.62
N ASP A 33 10.29 -0.45 -1.41
CA ASP A 33 10.49 0.86 -0.78
C ASP A 33 11.59 1.67 -1.48
N GLU A 34 12.68 1.03 -1.91
CA GLU A 34 13.73 1.68 -2.71
C GLU A 34 13.18 2.26 -4.01
N ILE A 35 12.39 1.48 -4.77
CA ILE A 35 11.76 1.96 -6.01
C ILE A 35 10.74 3.07 -5.71
N THR A 36 10.00 2.94 -4.60
CA THR A 36 8.98 3.93 -4.20
C THR A 36 9.61 5.27 -3.82
N ARG A 37 10.73 5.28 -3.08
CA ARG A 37 11.42 6.51 -2.65
C ARG A 37 11.99 7.33 -3.81
N ARG A 38 12.36 6.69 -4.93
CA ARG A 38 12.79 7.40 -6.16
C ARG A 38 11.73 8.36 -6.70
N ALA A 39 10.45 8.15 -6.39
CA ALA A 39 9.35 8.90 -6.99
C ALA A 39 9.44 10.41 -6.80
N ARG A 40 9.89 10.89 -5.63
CA ARG A 40 10.07 12.32 -5.36
C ARG A 40 11.13 12.93 -6.26
N ASP A 41 12.30 12.29 -6.33
CA ASP A 41 13.42 12.78 -7.13
C ASP A 41 13.09 12.75 -8.62
N ARG A 42 12.42 11.69 -9.09
CA ARG A 42 11.92 11.61 -10.47
C ARG A 42 10.93 12.74 -10.78
N PHE A 43 10.05 13.06 -9.84
CA PHE A 43 9.08 14.13 -9.99
C PHE A 43 9.75 15.51 -10.08
N LEU A 44 10.67 15.81 -9.16
CA LEU A 44 11.42 17.06 -9.14
C LEU A 44 12.34 17.24 -10.35
N ALA A 45 13.01 16.16 -10.78
CA ALA A 45 13.87 16.16 -11.96
C ALA A 45 13.07 16.13 -13.27
N ARG A 46 11.73 16.01 -13.22
CA ARG A 46 10.84 15.82 -14.37
C ARG A 46 11.22 14.60 -15.23
N ASP A 47 11.79 13.58 -14.59
CA ASP A 47 12.18 12.32 -15.22
C ASP A 47 10.97 11.38 -15.36
N TRP A 48 10.11 11.70 -16.32
CA TRP A 48 8.88 10.93 -16.59
C TRP A 48 9.18 9.54 -17.15
N ARG A 49 10.30 9.39 -17.85
CA ARG A 49 10.74 8.10 -18.38
C ARG A 49 11.20 7.19 -17.25
N GLY A 50 12.08 7.68 -16.37
CA GLY A 50 12.51 6.94 -15.17
C GLY A 50 11.32 6.62 -14.26
N SER A 51 10.37 7.54 -14.13
CA SER A 51 9.09 7.29 -13.46
C SER A 51 8.32 6.11 -14.09
N PHE A 52 8.23 6.01 -15.41
CA PHE A 52 7.57 4.88 -16.06
C PHE A 52 8.35 3.56 -15.88
N ASP A 53 9.68 3.61 -15.94
CA ASP A 53 10.54 2.45 -15.76
C ASP A 53 10.46 1.91 -14.32
N ASP A 54 10.46 2.78 -13.31
CA ASP A 54 10.27 2.42 -11.90
C ASP A 54 8.90 1.71 -11.68
N SER A 55 7.83 2.16 -12.37
CA SER A 55 6.52 1.47 -12.30
C SER A 55 6.57 0.04 -12.88
N ARG A 56 7.35 -0.18 -13.95
CA ARG A 56 7.53 -1.52 -14.55
C ARG A 56 8.40 -2.41 -13.68
N GLU A 57 9.45 -1.87 -13.09
CA GLU A 57 10.34 -2.56 -12.15
C GLU A 57 9.53 -3.07 -10.95
N ARG A 58 8.77 -2.19 -10.29
CA ARG A 58 7.93 -2.52 -9.12
C ARG A 58 6.89 -3.60 -9.43
N LEU A 59 6.29 -3.58 -10.62
CA LEU A 59 5.30 -4.58 -11.03
C LEU A 59 5.91 -5.99 -11.19
N ARG A 60 7.18 -6.09 -11.59
CA ARG A 60 7.88 -7.36 -11.82
C ARG A 60 8.53 -7.92 -10.55
N LEU A 61 8.98 -7.03 -9.66
CA LEU A 61 9.72 -7.34 -8.44
C LEU A 61 9.17 -8.55 -7.67
N TYR A 62 7.87 -8.52 -7.36
CA TYR A 62 7.21 -9.57 -6.58
C TYR A 62 7.38 -10.95 -7.21
N SER A 63 7.21 -11.06 -8.53
CA SER A 63 7.28 -12.35 -9.21
C SER A 63 8.71 -12.89 -9.23
N LEU A 64 9.69 -12.00 -9.42
CA LEU A 64 11.11 -12.36 -9.43
C LEU A 64 11.57 -12.93 -8.08
N ILE A 65 11.23 -12.27 -6.98
CA ILE A 65 11.60 -12.72 -5.64
C ILE A 65 10.86 -14.03 -5.30
N LEU A 66 9.58 -14.10 -5.66
CA LEU A 66 8.80 -15.32 -5.44
C LEU A 66 9.34 -16.50 -6.26
N ASP A 67 9.86 -16.28 -7.48
CA ASP A 67 10.46 -17.33 -8.33
C ASP A 67 11.71 -17.90 -7.64
N SER A 68 12.58 -17.01 -7.14
CA SER A 68 13.76 -17.38 -6.36
C SER A 68 13.40 -18.18 -5.12
N LEU A 69 12.43 -17.70 -4.33
CA LEU A 69 11.95 -18.42 -3.15
C LEU A 69 11.37 -19.79 -3.50
N THR A 70 10.57 -19.86 -4.56
CA THR A 70 9.95 -21.13 -5.00
C THR A 70 11.03 -22.17 -5.32
N ASN A 71 12.04 -21.78 -6.09
CA ASN A 71 13.17 -22.68 -6.42
C ASN A 71 13.91 -23.12 -5.14
N ARG A 72 14.19 -22.17 -4.23
CA ARG A 72 14.85 -22.47 -2.96
C ARG A 72 14.04 -23.43 -2.09
N THR A 73 12.73 -23.26 -2.03
CA THR A 73 11.84 -24.17 -1.29
C THR A 73 11.81 -25.57 -1.92
N CYS A 74 11.78 -25.67 -3.26
CA CYS A 74 11.89 -26.94 -3.97
C CYS A 74 13.20 -27.66 -3.66
N GLU A 75 14.33 -26.94 -3.63
CA GLU A 75 15.63 -27.52 -3.25
C GLU A 75 15.68 -27.99 -1.79
N LEU A 76 15.14 -27.19 -0.86
CA LEU A 76 15.14 -27.51 0.57
C LEU A 76 14.29 -28.74 0.88
N MET A 77 13.08 -28.79 0.30
CA MET A 77 12.12 -29.85 0.60
C MET A 77 12.34 -31.10 -0.24
N ALA A 78 12.93 -30.98 -1.45
CA ALA A 78 13.24 -32.09 -2.35
C ALA A 78 12.06 -33.07 -2.52
N ASP A 79 12.26 -34.33 -2.14
CA ASP A 79 11.29 -35.41 -2.18
C ASP A 79 10.09 -35.24 -1.23
N ARG A 80 10.17 -34.29 -0.27
CA ARG A 80 9.12 -33.99 0.71
C ARG A 80 8.31 -32.74 0.37
N LEU A 81 8.44 -32.20 -0.85
CA LEU A 81 7.78 -30.95 -1.27
C LEU A 81 6.26 -31.02 -1.16
N ASP A 82 5.65 -32.18 -1.42
CA ASP A 82 4.20 -32.39 -1.38
C ASP A 82 3.67 -32.79 0.02
N HIS A 83 4.55 -32.95 1.02
CA HIS A 83 4.17 -33.32 2.38
C HIS A 83 3.45 -32.18 3.10
N ARG A 84 2.12 -32.21 3.09
CA ARG A 84 1.26 -31.18 3.72
C ARG A 84 1.51 -30.97 5.22
N SER A 85 1.97 -31.99 5.94
CA SER A 85 2.34 -31.88 7.36
C SER A 85 3.49 -30.88 7.57
N ILE A 86 4.48 -30.89 6.67
CA ILE A 86 5.63 -29.97 6.72
C ILE A 86 5.14 -28.55 6.42
N TRP A 87 4.28 -28.37 5.41
CA TRP A 87 3.69 -27.06 5.08
C TRP A 87 2.86 -26.45 6.21
N LYS A 88 2.09 -27.27 6.92
CA LYS A 88 1.36 -26.83 8.11
C LYS A 88 2.33 -26.32 9.19
N ALA A 89 3.43 -27.04 9.42
CA ALA A 89 4.47 -26.61 10.35
C ALA A 89 5.21 -25.34 9.85
N THR A 90 5.47 -25.23 8.55
CA THR A 90 6.08 -24.06 7.92
C THR A 90 5.19 -22.84 8.10
N LYS A 91 3.88 -22.94 7.83
CA LYS A 91 2.91 -21.85 8.04
C LYS A 91 2.93 -21.38 9.51
N ALA A 92 2.89 -22.32 10.46
CA ALA A 92 2.89 -21.99 11.89
C ALA A 92 4.19 -21.28 12.31
N ALA A 93 5.36 -21.79 11.87
CA ALA A 93 6.64 -21.14 12.14
C ALA A 93 6.73 -19.76 11.48
N TYR A 94 6.25 -19.64 10.24
CA TYR A 94 6.23 -18.38 9.48
C TYR A 94 5.34 -17.33 10.14
N SER A 95 4.13 -17.70 10.57
CA SER A 95 3.20 -16.84 11.30
C SER A 95 3.86 -16.25 12.55
N ALA A 96 4.58 -17.07 13.32
CA ALA A 96 5.34 -16.59 14.49
C ALA A 96 6.46 -15.60 14.13
N LEU A 97 7.13 -15.77 12.98
CA LEU A 97 8.21 -14.88 12.53
C LEU A 97 7.69 -13.49 12.08
N ILE A 98 6.50 -13.43 11.49
CA ILE A 98 5.94 -12.19 10.95
C ILE A 98 5.06 -11.43 11.95
N ALA A 99 4.81 -11.99 13.14
CA ALA A 99 3.90 -11.44 14.14
C ALA A 99 4.23 -10.01 14.62
N LYS A 100 5.47 -9.56 14.44
CA LYS A 100 5.93 -8.21 14.78
C LYS A 100 6.21 -7.33 13.56
N SER A 101 5.86 -7.81 12.35
CA SER A 101 6.00 -7.02 11.13
C SER A 101 4.88 -5.99 11.03
N ASP A 102 5.20 -4.76 10.63
CA ASP A 102 4.20 -3.73 10.31
C ASP A 102 3.44 -4.01 8.99
N ARG A 103 3.83 -5.09 8.29
CA ARG A 103 3.32 -5.53 6.98
C ARG A 103 2.90 -6.99 7.00
N TRP A 104 2.48 -7.48 8.16
CA TRP A 104 2.09 -8.89 8.37
C TRP A 104 1.05 -9.37 7.34
N GLU A 105 0.14 -8.51 6.90
CA GLU A 105 -0.94 -8.84 5.97
C GLU A 105 -0.42 -9.06 4.54
N ILE A 106 0.62 -8.31 4.18
CA ILE A 106 1.33 -8.45 2.92
C ILE A 106 2.14 -9.75 2.95
N ALA A 107 2.77 -10.05 4.08
CA ALA A 107 3.53 -11.26 4.31
C ALA A 107 2.66 -12.54 4.22
N GLU A 108 1.47 -12.55 4.83
CA GLU A 108 0.48 -13.64 4.67
C GLU A 108 0.16 -13.90 3.19
N SER A 109 -0.07 -12.83 2.42
CA SER A 109 -0.36 -12.94 0.98
C SER A 109 0.84 -13.42 0.15
N PHE A 110 2.05 -13.06 0.58
CA PHE A 110 3.29 -13.56 0.00
C PHE A 110 3.41 -15.08 0.19
N PHE A 111 3.16 -15.56 1.41
CA PHE A 111 3.16 -16.99 1.71
C PHE A 111 2.08 -17.75 0.93
N ASN A 112 0.87 -17.21 0.83
CA ASN A 112 -0.20 -17.78 -0.01
C ASN A 112 0.22 -17.89 -1.48
N SER A 113 1.02 -16.94 -1.96
CA SER A 113 1.52 -16.98 -3.34
C SER A 113 2.58 -18.08 -3.53
N LEU A 114 3.42 -18.32 -2.53
CA LEU A 114 4.38 -19.43 -2.54
C LEU A 114 3.66 -20.78 -2.56
N THR A 115 2.72 -20.98 -1.64
CA THR A 115 1.99 -22.25 -1.52
C THR A 115 1.20 -22.56 -2.79
N ARG A 116 0.57 -21.56 -3.42
CA ARG A 116 -0.15 -21.71 -4.69
C ARG A 116 0.72 -21.96 -5.92
N ARG A 117 2.02 -21.66 -5.85
CA ARG A 117 2.97 -22.04 -6.92
C ARG A 117 3.39 -23.49 -6.81
N ILE A 118 3.47 -24.01 -5.59
CA ILE A 118 3.92 -25.37 -5.31
C ILE A 118 2.75 -26.35 -5.41
N PHE A 119 1.62 -25.98 -4.80
CA PHE A 119 0.38 -26.72 -4.93
C PHE A 119 -0.51 -26.03 -5.96
N ALA A 120 -0.81 -26.71 -7.06
CA ALA A 120 -1.91 -26.34 -7.96
C ALA A 120 -3.27 -26.61 -7.27
N THR A 121 -3.50 -25.99 -6.11
CA THR A 121 -4.70 -26.22 -5.29
C THR A 121 -5.92 -25.66 -6.00
N GLU A 122 -6.91 -26.51 -6.26
CA GLU A 122 -8.28 -26.07 -6.55
C GLU A 122 -8.93 -25.59 -5.25
N GLY A 123 -9.39 -24.33 -5.22
CA GLY A 123 -9.99 -23.71 -4.03
C GLY A 123 -8.97 -23.11 -3.04
N VAL A 124 -9.19 -23.32 -1.75
CA VAL A 124 -8.34 -22.85 -0.64
C VAL A 124 -8.09 -23.98 0.35
N ASN A 125 -6.89 -24.04 0.92
CA ASN A 125 -6.58 -24.95 2.02
C ASN A 125 -6.06 -24.18 3.24
N GLN A 126 -6.95 -23.90 4.20
CA GLN A 126 -6.65 -23.12 5.41
C GLN A 126 -5.55 -23.73 6.29
N ALA A 127 -5.27 -25.03 6.17
CA ALA A 127 -4.19 -25.68 6.91
C ALA A 127 -2.79 -25.25 6.43
N ILE A 128 -2.68 -24.77 5.19
CA ILE A 128 -1.42 -24.36 4.55
C ILE A 128 -1.48 -22.96 3.93
N GLU A 129 -2.64 -22.30 3.92
CA GLU A 129 -2.84 -20.92 3.43
C GLU A 129 -3.49 -20.05 4.53
N PHE A 130 -3.21 -18.75 4.50
CA PHE A 130 -3.87 -17.70 5.27
C PHE A 130 -5.15 -17.25 4.55
N VAL A 131 -6.26 -17.95 4.77
CA VAL A 131 -7.58 -17.57 4.23
C VAL A 131 -8.09 -16.33 4.97
N ASP A 132 -8.14 -16.43 6.30
CA ASP A 132 -8.28 -15.32 7.23
C ASP A 132 -6.91 -14.94 7.79
N THR A 133 -6.82 -13.77 8.42
CA THR A 133 -5.60 -13.40 9.12
C THR A 133 -5.45 -14.16 10.44
N ASP A 134 -4.21 -14.50 10.79
CA ASP A 134 -3.87 -15.09 12.08
C ASP A 134 -3.70 -14.02 13.18
N PHE A 135 -3.77 -12.72 12.86
CA PHE A 135 -3.50 -11.62 13.78
C PHE A 135 -4.76 -10.83 14.16
N ASP A 136 -4.87 -10.49 15.45
CA ASP A 136 -5.90 -9.57 15.91
C ASP A 136 -5.65 -8.17 15.34
N VAL A 137 -6.71 -7.58 14.80
CA VAL A 137 -6.76 -6.20 14.31
C VAL A 137 -6.81 -5.22 15.51
N SER A 138 -5.93 -5.38 16.50
CA SER A 138 -5.70 -4.33 17.48
C SER A 138 -4.81 -3.30 16.78
N ALA A 139 -5.44 -2.20 16.39
CA ALA A 139 -4.87 -1.14 15.56
C ALA A 139 -3.42 -0.85 15.94
N SER A 140 -2.60 -0.67 14.92
CA SER A 140 -1.28 -0.06 14.98
C SER A 140 -1.40 1.37 15.54
N GLU A 141 -1.57 1.50 16.86
CA GLU A 141 -1.55 2.78 17.58
C GLU A 141 -0.16 3.44 17.52
N GLN A 142 0.83 2.76 16.96
CA GLN A 142 2.23 3.17 16.97
C GLN A 142 2.63 4.09 15.80
N HIS A 143 1.82 4.16 14.73
CA HIS A 143 2.20 4.92 13.52
C HIS A 143 1.37 6.20 13.38
N GLU A 144 2.05 7.35 13.46
CA GLU A 144 1.46 8.65 13.14
C GLU A 144 1.29 8.78 11.62
N ILE A 145 0.15 8.33 11.09
CA ILE A 145 -0.14 8.32 9.63
C ILE A 145 -0.37 9.73 9.08
N ALA A 146 -0.93 10.62 9.89
CA ALA A 146 -1.36 11.95 9.46
C ALA A 146 -0.74 13.05 10.31
N ARG A 147 -0.55 14.22 9.69
CA ARG A 147 -0.12 15.46 10.34
C ARG A 147 -1.27 16.46 10.33
N THR A 148 -1.43 17.13 11.46
CA THR A 148 -2.46 18.13 11.69
C THR A 148 -1.90 19.54 11.63
N TYR A 149 -2.55 20.40 10.85
CA TYR A 149 -2.30 21.85 10.77
C TYR A 149 -3.54 22.57 11.31
N SER A 150 -3.35 23.45 12.29
CA SER A 150 -4.41 24.24 12.90
C SER A 150 -3.87 25.60 13.36
N GLY A 151 -4.77 26.54 13.68
CA GLY A 151 -4.37 27.86 14.16
C GLY A 151 -3.92 28.80 13.04
N GLY A 152 -4.89 29.31 12.28
CA GLY A 152 -4.63 30.24 11.19
C GLY A 152 -5.82 30.43 10.27
N THR A 153 -5.62 31.21 9.21
CA THR A 153 -6.53 31.23 8.06
C THR A 153 -6.32 29.98 7.22
N VAL A 154 -7.31 29.60 6.42
CA VAL A 154 -7.19 28.45 5.49
C VAL A 154 -5.98 28.61 4.56
N THR A 155 -5.74 29.82 4.04
CA THR A 155 -4.54 30.14 3.25
C THR A 155 -3.25 29.82 4.00
N LYS A 156 -3.15 30.18 5.29
CA LYS A 156 -1.96 29.88 6.10
C LYS A 156 -1.78 28.36 6.27
N LEU A 157 -2.84 27.63 6.60
CA LEU A 157 -2.79 26.17 6.77
C LEU A 157 -2.34 25.47 5.49
N ILE A 158 -2.89 25.88 4.33
CA ILE A 158 -2.52 25.31 3.03
C ILE A 158 -1.07 25.66 2.68
N THR A 159 -0.60 26.89 2.90
CA THR A 159 0.80 27.23 2.66
C THR A 159 1.75 26.41 3.53
N GLU A 160 1.45 26.27 4.82
CA GLU A 160 2.27 25.48 5.76
C GLU A 160 2.35 24.02 5.31
N LEU A 161 1.22 23.36 5.02
CA LEU A 161 1.25 21.96 4.63
C LEU A 161 1.93 21.72 3.27
N LEU A 162 1.79 22.64 2.31
CA LEU A 162 2.42 22.49 0.98
C LEU A 162 3.93 22.70 1.02
N THR A 163 4.44 23.40 2.04
CA THR A 163 5.87 23.70 2.21
C THR A 163 6.57 22.87 3.29
N ASP A 164 5.83 22.04 4.02
CA ASP A 164 6.37 21.19 5.07
C ASP A 164 7.02 19.92 4.50
N GLU A 165 8.35 19.96 4.34
CA GLU A 165 9.12 18.83 3.84
C GLU A 165 9.06 17.58 4.74
N SER A 166 8.75 17.74 6.04
CA SER A 166 8.68 16.61 6.99
C SER A 166 7.52 15.65 6.72
N VAL A 167 6.55 16.08 5.89
CA VAL A 167 5.40 15.31 5.43
C VAL A 167 5.36 15.16 3.90
N GLY A 168 6.44 15.57 3.22
CA GLY A 168 6.60 15.47 1.78
C GLY A 168 6.17 16.71 0.98
N GLY A 169 5.90 17.83 1.64
CA GLY A 169 5.78 19.14 0.99
C GLY A 169 7.07 19.55 0.25
N PHE A 170 6.99 20.68 -0.44
CA PHE A 170 8.06 21.20 -1.28
C PHE A 170 8.42 22.62 -0.86
N VAL A 171 9.71 22.90 -0.70
CA VAL A 171 10.20 24.24 -0.32
C VAL A 171 9.66 25.33 -1.26
N ALA A 172 9.47 26.53 -0.72
CA ALA A 172 8.79 27.63 -1.40
C ALA A 172 9.44 27.98 -2.76
N GLU A 173 10.75 27.79 -2.90
CA GLU A 173 11.55 28.06 -4.10
C GLU A 173 11.19 27.15 -5.28
N HIS A 174 10.62 25.98 -5.02
CA HIS A 174 10.16 25.09 -6.08
C HIS A 174 8.84 25.54 -6.72
N TRP A 175 8.15 26.55 -6.17
CA TRP A 175 6.82 26.93 -6.64
C TRP A 175 6.86 28.18 -7.50
N ARG A 176 6.11 28.18 -8.61
CA ARG A 176 5.98 29.35 -9.48
C ARG A 176 5.11 30.46 -8.87
N ASN A 177 3.89 30.09 -8.45
CA ASN A 177 2.81 31.01 -8.03
C ASN A 177 2.09 30.45 -6.79
N LEU A 178 2.85 30.07 -5.76
CA LEU A 178 2.30 29.40 -4.58
C LEU A 178 1.18 30.23 -3.94
N ARG A 179 1.43 31.53 -3.73
CA ARG A 179 0.49 32.41 -3.05
C ARG A 179 -0.87 32.48 -3.77
N GLU A 180 -0.87 32.77 -5.06
CA GLU A 180 -2.10 32.90 -5.86
C GLU A 180 -2.86 31.57 -5.91
N SER A 181 -2.12 30.46 -6.09
CA SER A 181 -2.73 29.13 -6.18
C SER A 181 -3.33 28.71 -4.83
N VAL A 182 -2.68 29.05 -3.71
CA VAL A 182 -3.19 28.82 -2.37
C VAL A 182 -4.42 29.68 -2.08
N GLU A 183 -4.44 30.94 -2.51
CA GLU A 183 -5.63 31.79 -2.37
C GLU A 183 -6.85 31.22 -3.13
N LEU A 184 -6.63 30.66 -4.33
CA LEU A 184 -7.69 29.98 -5.09
C LEU A 184 -8.14 28.68 -4.41
N ALA A 185 -7.20 27.86 -3.93
CA ALA A 185 -7.51 26.63 -3.21
C ALA A 185 -8.27 26.91 -1.91
N ALA A 186 -7.87 27.94 -1.16
CA ALA A 186 -8.55 28.37 0.06
C ALA A 186 -10.00 28.81 -0.23
N LYS A 187 -10.21 29.65 -1.26
CA LYS A 187 -11.57 30.05 -1.68
C LYS A 187 -12.43 28.85 -2.07
N ARG A 188 -11.85 27.87 -2.78
CA ARG A 188 -12.55 26.64 -3.17
C ARG A 188 -12.89 25.79 -1.95
N LEU A 189 -11.98 25.67 -0.99
CA LEU A 189 -12.22 24.95 0.26
C LEU A 189 -13.29 25.62 1.10
N ASP A 190 -13.23 26.95 1.27
CA ASP A 190 -14.22 27.74 2.01
C ASP A 190 -15.62 27.62 1.42
N ALA A 191 -15.73 27.50 0.09
CA ALA A 191 -17.02 27.28 -0.58
C ALA A 191 -17.62 25.89 -0.30
N ALA A 192 -16.79 24.88 -0.03
CA ALA A 192 -17.23 23.53 0.29
C ALA A 192 -17.39 23.29 1.80
N LEU A 193 -16.58 23.99 2.60
CA LEU A 193 -16.52 23.88 4.05
C LEU A 193 -16.22 25.27 4.63
N SER A 194 -17.25 25.95 5.12
CA SER A 194 -17.18 27.34 5.57
C SER A 194 -16.14 27.59 6.67
N GLY A 195 -14.91 27.95 6.26
CA GLY A 195 -13.81 28.32 7.15
C GLY A 195 -13.20 27.15 7.91
N ALA A 196 -12.55 26.20 7.23
CA ALA A 196 -11.86 25.09 7.89
C ALA A 196 -10.94 25.57 9.03
N ASP A 197 -11.06 24.96 10.21
CA ASP A 197 -10.23 25.27 11.39
C ASP A 197 -8.97 24.39 11.48
N ARG A 198 -9.01 23.25 10.77
CA ARG A 198 -7.98 22.22 10.80
C ARG A 198 -7.86 21.52 9.45
N ILE A 199 -6.64 21.18 9.07
CA ILE A 199 -6.35 20.30 7.92
C ILE A 199 -5.46 19.16 8.40
N GLU A 200 -5.86 17.93 8.09
CA GLU A 200 -5.12 16.71 8.40
C GLU A 200 -4.69 16.06 7.09
N ILE A 201 -3.39 15.89 6.87
CA ILE A 201 -2.84 15.26 5.66
C ILE A 201 -2.04 14.00 6.00
N ILE A 202 -2.07 13.02 5.11
CA ILE A 202 -1.18 11.86 5.19
C ILE A 202 0.26 12.34 5.11
N ARG A 203 1.14 11.77 5.94
CA ARG A 203 2.59 12.05 5.96
C ARG A 203 3.33 11.37 4.80
N ALA A 204 2.74 11.39 3.61
CA ALA A 204 3.27 10.81 2.40
C ALA A 204 2.64 11.46 1.17
N VAL A 205 3.44 11.64 0.12
CA VAL A 205 2.97 12.13 -1.18
C VAL A 205 2.73 10.96 -2.12
N PHE A 206 1.59 11.02 -2.80
CA PHE A 206 1.20 10.03 -3.79
C PHE A 206 1.70 10.48 -5.16
N TYR A 207 2.58 9.71 -5.80
CA TYR A 207 3.10 10.02 -7.13
C TYR A 207 2.50 9.11 -8.18
N ARG A 208 2.00 9.68 -9.28
CA ARG A 208 1.50 8.91 -10.43
C ARG A 208 1.62 9.68 -11.73
N GLY A 209 2.21 9.05 -12.74
CA GLY A 209 2.47 9.69 -14.03
C GLY A 209 3.35 10.92 -13.84
N ARG A 210 2.80 12.09 -14.13
CA ARG A 210 3.44 13.42 -13.96
C ARG A 210 2.90 14.22 -12.77
N GLY A 211 2.02 13.63 -11.96
CA GLY A 211 1.36 14.29 -10.84
C GLY A 211 1.89 13.81 -9.50
N ALA A 212 1.88 14.72 -8.53
CA ALA A 212 2.05 14.45 -7.11
C ALA A 212 0.78 14.88 -6.37
N TYR A 213 0.36 14.13 -5.36
CA TYR A 213 -0.88 14.39 -4.64
C TYR A 213 -0.65 14.34 -3.14
N ILE A 214 -1.05 15.39 -2.43
CA ILE A 214 -1.11 15.43 -0.97
C ILE A 214 -2.55 15.21 -0.58
N VAL A 215 -2.82 14.11 0.10
CA VAL A 215 -4.18 13.61 0.36
C VAL A 215 -4.52 13.77 1.83
N GLY A 216 -5.73 14.21 2.13
CA GLY A 216 -6.17 14.36 3.50
C GLY A 216 -7.64 14.69 3.71
N ARG A 217 -7.93 15.37 4.81
CA ARG A 217 -9.25 15.96 5.11
C ARG A 217 -9.09 17.34 5.73
N ALA A 218 -9.99 18.24 5.37
CA ALA A 218 -10.19 19.49 6.11
C ALA A 218 -11.36 19.31 7.09
N LEU A 219 -11.33 20.02 8.21
CA LEU A 219 -12.37 19.96 9.22
C LEU A 219 -12.86 21.34 9.64
N ARG A 220 -14.15 21.41 9.96
CA ARG A 220 -14.78 22.50 10.70
C ARG A 220 -15.52 21.88 11.88
N GLY A 221 -14.98 22.02 13.09
CA GLY A 221 -15.43 21.23 14.24
C GLY A 221 -15.36 19.74 13.91
N ASP A 222 -16.51 19.06 13.99
CA ASP A 222 -16.64 17.61 13.72
C ASP A 222 -17.09 17.29 12.29
N THR A 223 -17.10 18.27 11.38
CA THR A 223 -17.48 18.06 9.98
C THR A 223 -16.24 17.91 9.10
N PRO A 224 -15.83 16.67 8.75
CA PRO A 224 -14.73 16.45 7.83
C PRO A 224 -15.18 16.58 6.37
N VAL A 225 -14.29 17.06 5.52
CA VAL A 225 -14.37 16.93 4.06
C VAL A 225 -13.06 16.38 3.53
N SER A 226 -13.12 15.29 2.78
CA SER A 226 -11.93 14.70 2.15
C SER A 226 -11.37 15.65 1.10
N ILE A 227 -10.04 15.75 1.00
CA ILE A 227 -9.36 16.64 0.07
C ILE A 227 -8.13 15.98 -0.55
N ALA A 228 -7.77 16.43 -1.74
CA ALA A 228 -6.46 16.13 -2.31
C ALA A 228 -5.93 17.34 -3.09
N PHE A 229 -4.73 17.80 -2.74
CA PHE A 229 -4.00 18.80 -3.50
C PHE A 229 -3.28 18.11 -4.65
N ALA A 230 -3.65 18.45 -5.88
CA ALA A 230 -3.01 17.94 -7.09
C ALA A 230 -1.90 18.91 -7.52
N LEU A 231 -0.67 18.39 -7.56
CA LEU A 231 0.51 19.15 -7.91
C LEU A 231 1.04 18.67 -9.25
N SER A 232 1.51 19.60 -10.07
CA SER A 232 2.03 19.30 -11.40
C SER A 232 3.27 20.13 -11.72
N HIS A 233 4.07 19.61 -12.65
CA HIS A 233 5.12 20.36 -13.33
C HIS A 233 4.69 20.59 -14.78
N PRO A 234 4.06 21.75 -15.10
CA PRO A 234 3.88 22.19 -16.47
C PRO A 234 5.24 22.26 -17.19
N ASP A 235 5.22 22.13 -18.52
CA ASP A 235 6.46 22.03 -19.30
C ASP A 235 7.39 23.23 -19.03
N GLU A 236 8.66 22.92 -18.73
CA GLU A 236 9.74 23.85 -18.36
C GLU A 236 9.50 24.74 -17.13
N SER A 237 8.40 24.55 -16.39
CA SER A 237 8.08 25.34 -15.19
C SER A 237 8.44 24.70 -13.86
N ASP A 238 8.57 25.58 -12.87
CA ASP A 238 8.48 25.23 -11.45
C ASP A 238 7.13 24.58 -11.11
N LEU A 239 7.05 24.00 -9.91
CA LEU A 239 5.88 23.32 -9.36
C LEU A 239 4.68 24.26 -9.28
N ILE A 240 3.49 23.74 -9.58
CA ILE A 240 2.23 24.44 -9.37
C ILE A 240 1.27 23.59 -8.54
N LEU A 241 0.39 24.26 -7.81
CA LEU A 241 -0.81 23.66 -7.26
C LEU A 241 -1.88 23.75 -8.36
N ASP A 242 -2.08 22.64 -9.05
CA ASP A 242 -2.95 22.54 -10.23
C ASP A 242 -4.43 22.56 -9.85
N ALA A 243 -4.78 21.81 -8.80
CA ALA A 243 -6.15 21.72 -8.32
C ALA A 243 -6.24 21.33 -6.85
N LEU A 244 -7.37 21.69 -6.23
CA LEU A 244 -7.84 21.11 -4.97
C LEU A 244 -9.09 20.27 -5.26
N LEU A 245 -8.97 18.96 -5.12
CA LEU A 245 -10.07 18.01 -5.18
C LEU A 245 -10.77 17.97 -3.83
N ILE A 246 -12.11 17.95 -3.82
CA ILE A 246 -12.90 18.02 -2.59
C ILE A 246 -14.03 17.00 -2.62
N GLY A 247 -14.15 16.23 -1.54
CA GLY A 247 -15.19 15.25 -1.33
C GLY A 247 -14.83 13.86 -1.85
N GLU A 248 -15.63 12.89 -1.41
CA GLU A 248 -15.40 11.47 -1.69
C GLU A 248 -15.41 11.15 -3.19
N ALA A 249 -16.30 11.77 -3.99
CA ALA A 249 -16.42 11.48 -5.41
C ALA A 249 -15.14 11.81 -6.20
N ASP A 250 -14.53 12.98 -5.95
CA ASP A 250 -13.28 13.38 -6.60
C ASP A 250 -12.13 12.45 -6.21
N LEU A 251 -12.02 12.12 -4.92
CA LEU A 251 -11.01 11.19 -4.42
C LEU A 251 -11.23 9.78 -4.97
N ALA A 252 -12.48 9.33 -5.11
CA ALA A 252 -12.79 8.02 -5.67
C ALA A 252 -12.33 7.89 -7.14
N ILE A 253 -12.42 8.98 -7.93
CA ILE A 253 -11.88 9.05 -9.30
C ILE A 253 -10.36 9.07 -9.29
N LEU A 254 -9.75 9.82 -8.36
CA LEU A 254 -8.30 9.86 -8.18
C LEU A 254 -7.74 8.47 -7.84
N PHE A 255 -8.41 7.72 -6.98
CA PHE A 255 -8.08 6.34 -6.56
C PHE A 255 -8.84 5.28 -7.38
N SER A 256 -9.14 5.55 -8.66
CA SER A 256 -9.79 4.58 -9.55
C SER A 256 -8.88 3.39 -9.87
N PHE A 257 -9.45 2.18 -9.91
CA PHE A 257 -8.76 0.94 -10.31
C PHE A 257 -8.34 0.95 -11.80
N THR A 258 -8.92 1.82 -12.62
CA THR A 258 -8.56 1.98 -14.05
C THR A 258 -7.28 2.79 -14.27
N ARG A 259 -6.66 3.31 -13.20
CA ARG A 259 -5.43 4.11 -13.27
C ARG A 259 -4.23 3.30 -12.80
N ALA A 260 -3.04 3.74 -13.21
CA ALA A 260 -1.79 3.21 -12.67
C ALA A 260 -1.72 3.38 -11.14
N TYR A 261 -0.98 2.49 -10.48
CA TYR A 261 -0.79 2.55 -9.03
C TYR A 261 0.03 3.78 -8.64
N PHE A 262 -0.31 4.36 -7.49
CA PHE A 262 0.53 5.34 -6.85
C PHE A 262 1.82 4.71 -6.35
N ARG A 263 2.90 5.48 -6.41
CA ARG A 263 4.06 5.28 -5.54
C ARG A 263 3.88 6.21 -4.36
N VAL A 264 3.79 5.62 -3.17
CA VAL A 264 3.59 6.32 -1.91
C VAL A 264 4.28 5.51 -0.83
N ASP A 265 5.01 6.19 0.04
CA ASP A 265 5.66 5.54 1.18
C ASP A 265 4.61 5.20 2.24
N ALA A 266 4.43 3.91 2.49
CA ALA A 266 3.42 3.37 3.39
C ALA A 266 4.09 2.31 4.28
N PRO A 267 4.78 2.73 5.37
CA PRO A 267 5.54 1.81 6.23
C PRO A 267 4.63 0.77 6.90
N CYS A 268 3.42 1.18 7.31
CA CYS A 268 2.37 0.30 7.82
C CYS A 268 1.13 0.36 6.89
N PRO A 269 1.06 -0.47 5.83
CA PRO A 269 0.00 -0.43 4.82
C PRO A 269 -1.39 -0.66 5.41
N PHE A 270 -1.51 -1.51 6.43
CA PHE A 270 -2.76 -1.78 7.13
C PHE A 270 -3.43 -0.51 7.68
N ALA A 271 -2.69 0.26 8.48
CA ALA A 271 -3.17 1.52 9.05
C ALA A 271 -3.44 2.55 7.95
N PHE A 272 -2.53 2.61 6.98
CA PHE A 272 -2.56 3.56 5.88
C PHE A 272 -3.81 3.39 5.02
N VAL A 273 -4.15 2.15 4.65
CA VAL A 273 -5.34 1.83 3.85
C VAL A 273 -6.62 2.10 4.62
N ARG A 274 -6.66 1.84 5.94
CA ARG A 274 -7.82 2.20 6.77
C ARG A 274 -8.02 3.70 6.86
N TRP A 275 -6.95 4.47 6.97
CA TRP A 275 -7.04 5.93 6.92
C TRP A 275 -7.57 6.43 5.56
N LEU A 276 -7.13 5.82 4.46
CA LEU A 276 -7.70 6.10 3.13
C LEU A 276 -9.19 5.70 3.03
N ARG A 277 -9.59 4.60 3.69
CA ARG A 277 -10.99 4.15 3.76
C ARG A 277 -11.86 5.14 4.52
N ASP A 278 -11.34 5.77 5.57
CA ASP A 278 -12.04 6.84 6.28
C ASP A 278 -12.27 8.07 5.40
N LEU A 279 -11.34 8.37 4.48
CA LEU A 279 -11.53 9.43 3.48
C LEU A 279 -12.47 9.05 2.33
N MET A 280 -12.59 7.76 2.05
CA MET A 280 -13.36 7.21 0.92
C MET A 280 -14.19 5.98 1.35
N PRO A 281 -15.26 6.17 2.16
CA PRO A 281 -16.05 5.07 2.71
C PRO A 281 -16.69 4.13 1.67
N GLY A 282 -16.86 4.56 0.42
CA GLY A 282 -17.34 3.73 -0.69
C GLY A 282 -16.29 2.82 -1.33
N LYS A 283 -14.97 3.03 -1.10
CA LYS A 283 -13.88 2.27 -1.73
C LYS A 283 -13.45 1.02 -0.98
N ARG A 284 -13.63 -0.17 -1.55
CA ARG A 284 -13.24 -1.43 -0.89
C ARG A 284 -11.75 -1.45 -0.56
N LEU A 285 -11.37 -2.19 0.49
CA LEU A 285 -9.97 -2.32 0.91
C LEU A 285 -9.09 -2.85 -0.22
N ALA A 286 -9.59 -3.85 -0.97
CA ALA A 286 -8.92 -4.37 -2.15
C ALA A 286 -8.57 -3.27 -3.18
N ASP A 287 -9.50 -2.34 -3.44
CA ASP A 287 -9.27 -1.25 -4.40
C ASP A 287 -8.21 -0.27 -3.89
N LEU A 288 -8.17 -0.01 -2.57
CA LEU A 288 -7.21 0.89 -1.94
C LEU A 288 -5.79 0.29 -1.88
N TYR A 289 -5.66 -0.99 -1.48
CA TYR A 289 -4.37 -1.71 -1.55
C TYR A 289 -3.83 -1.76 -2.97
N ASN A 290 -4.71 -2.00 -3.95
CA ASN A 290 -4.33 -1.97 -5.35
C ASN A 290 -3.84 -0.57 -5.76
N ALA A 291 -4.55 0.49 -5.36
CA ALA A 291 -4.18 1.87 -5.69
C ALA A 291 -2.81 2.29 -5.17
N ILE A 292 -2.34 1.76 -4.03
CA ILE A 292 -1.00 2.03 -3.48
C ILE A 292 0.07 1.04 -3.93
N GLY A 293 -0.27 0.06 -4.78
CA GLY A 293 0.67 -0.84 -5.44
C GLY A 293 0.79 -2.25 -4.84
N TYR A 294 0.00 -2.59 -3.82
CA TYR A 294 -0.05 -3.95 -3.24
C TYR A 294 -1.08 -4.83 -3.96
N ASN A 295 -0.95 -4.96 -5.29
CA ASN A 295 -1.90 -5.67 -6.15
C ASN A 295 -2.07 -7.18 -5.81
N ARG A 296 -1.05 -7.82 -5.21
CA ARG A 296 -1.13 -9.22 -4.77
C ARG A 296 -1.99 -9.36 -3.52
N HIS A 297 -1.77 -8.49 -2.54
CA HIS A 297 -2.61 -8.46 -1.35
C HIS A 297 -4.04 -8.00 -1.66
N ALA A 298 -4.22 -7.06 -2.60
CA ALA A 298 -5.53 -6.67 -3.10
C ALA A 298 -6.37 -7.86 -3.61
N LYS A 299 -5.73 -8.89 -4.20
CA LYS A 299 -6.42 -10.12 -4.60
C LYS A 299 -6.86 -10.97 -3.41
N THR A 300 -6.03 -11.04 -2.36
CA THR A 300 -6.38 -11.70 -1.10
C THR A 300 -7.60 -11.03 -0.47
N GLU A 301 -7.58 -9.70 -0.34
CA GLU A 301 -8.70 -8.92 0.21
C GLU A 301 -9.96 -9.05 -0.65
N PHE A 302 -9.84 -9.00 -1.98
CA PHE A 302 -10.98 -9.21 -2.88
C PHE A 302 -11.60 -10.61 -2.70
N TYR A 303 -10.76 -11.64 -2.53
CA TYR A 303 -11.25 -12.99 -2.30
C TYR A 303 -11.94 -13.12 -0.94
N ARG A 304 -11.41 -12.50 0.11
CA ARG A 304 -12.05 -12.43 1.44
C ARG A 304 -13.44 -11.76 1.35
N ASP A 305 -13.52 -10.59 0.69
CA ASP A 305 -14.79 -9.89 0.44
C ASP A 305 -15.78 -10.76 -0.35
N PHE A 306 -15.30 -11.45 -1.40
CA PHE A 306 -16.13 -12.32 -2.23
C PHE A 306 -16.70 -13.51 -1.46
N VAL A 307 -15.87 -14.21 -0.68
CA VAL A 307 -16.32 -15.33 0.15
C VAL A 307 -17.32 -14.85 1.21
N HIS A 308 -17.04 -13.72 1.86
CA HIS A 308 -17.97 -13.12 2.81
C HIS A 308 -19.33 -12.80 2.17
N GLN A 309 -19.34 -12.23 0.96
CA GLN A 309 -20.59 -11.97 0.23
C GLN A 309 -21.35 -13.27 -0.10
N LEU A 310 -20.65 -14.32 -0.53
CA LEU A 310 -21.29 -15.62 -0.82
C LEU A 310 -21.91 -16.28 0.40
N GLN A 311 -21.30 -16.11 1.57
CA GLN A 311 -21.83 -16.67 2.83
C GLN A 311 -23.03 -15.89 3.37
N ASN A 312 -23.15 -14.61 3.02
CA ASN A 312 -24.16 -13.71 3.58
C ASN A 312 -25.23 -13.27 2.57
N SER A 313 -25.18 -13.73 1.32
CA SER A 313 -26.17 -13.44 0.29
C SER A 313 -26.84 -14.71 -0.24
N ASN A 314 -28.11 -14.57 -0.64
CA ASN A 314 -28.85 -15.60 -1.37
C ASN A 314 -28.83 -15.38 -2.89
N ASP A 315 -28.06 -14.39 -3.36
CA ASP A 315 -27.93 -14.10 -4.78
C ASP A 315 -27.32 -15.30 -5.52
N ARG A 316 -27.83 -15.55 -6.72
CA ARG A 316 -27.30 -16.59 -7.60
C ARG A 316 -26.42 -15.95 -8.65
N PHE A 317 -25.37 -16.68 -9.06
CA PHE A 317 -24.62 -16.31 -10.26
C PHE A 317 -25.57 -16.30 -11.46
N VAL A 318 -25.60 -15.17 -12.15
CA VAL A 318 -26.33 -14.96 -13.41
C VAL A 318 -25.35 -14.47 -14.46
N GLN A 319 -25.69 -14.64 -15.73
CA GLN A 319 -24.93 -14.04 -16.82
C GLN A 319 -25.03 -12.50 -16.71
N ALA A 320 -23.88 -11.83 -16.86
CA ALA A 320 -23.81 -10.36 -16.91
C ALA A 320 -24.42 -9.80 -18.20
#